data_AF-A0A9D6G9Q5-F1
#
_entry.id   AF-A0A9D6G9Q5-F1
#
_cell.length_a   1.000
_cell.length_b   1.000
_cell.length_c   1.000
_cell.angle_alpha   90.00
_cell.angle_beta   90.00
_cell.angle_gamma   90.00
#
_symmetry.space_group_name_H-M   'P 1'
#
loop_
_entity.id
_entity.type
_entity.pdbx_description
1 polymer ?
#
loop_
_entity_poly.entity_id
_entity_poly.type
_entity_poly.pdbx_seq_one_letter_code
_entity_poly.pdbx_strand_id
1 'polypeptide(L)' 'TYFGLKEALEGLLGRPVDLVEAGAVENPYLLAGIERSREPVYAP' A
#
# COMPACT_ATOMS: atom_id res chain seq x y z
N THR A 1 4.54 5.19 15.02
CA THR A 1 5.26 4.05 14.42
C THR A 1 4.44 3.46 13.30
N TYR A 2 5.02 3.25 12.11
CA TYR A 2 4.29 2.74 10.94
C TYR A 2 3.82 1.28 11.10
N PHE A 3 4.44 0.50 11.99
CA PHE A 3 4.05 -0.88 12.26
C PHE A 3 2.61 -1.03 12.77
N GLY A 4 2.11 -0.10 13.60
CA GLY A 4 0.72 -0.15 14.08
C GLY A 4 -0.33 0.06 12.97
N LEU A 5 -0.01 0.87 11.95
CA LEU A 5 -0.87 1.05 10.79
C LEU A 5 -0.94 -0.23 9.95
N LYS A 6 0.22 -0.87 9.72
CA LYS A 6 0.29 -2.15 9.00
C LYS A 6 -0.57 -3.21 9.68
N GLU A 7 -0.35 -3.44 10.97
CA GLU A 7 -1.08 -4.46 11.74
C GLU A 7 -2.60 -4.21 11.72
N ALA A 8 -3.02 -2.95 11.87
CA ALA A 8 -4.44 -2.59 11.80
C ALA A 8 -5.05 -2.86 10.41
N LEU A 9 -4.33 -2.56 9.33
CA LEU A 9 -4.78 -2.85 7.97
C LEU A 9 -4.83 -4.35 7.67
N GLU A 10 -3.88 -5.13 8.17
CA GLU A 10 -3.89 -6.60 8.05
C GLU A 10 -5.10 -7.20 8.76
N GLY A 11 -5.40 -6.74 9.97
CA GLY A 11 -6.59 -7.14 10.72
C GLY A 11 -7.89 -6.74 10.01
N LEU A 12 -7.94 -5.54 9.43
CA LEU A 12 -9.12 -5.04 8.71
C LEU A 12 -9.36 -5.78 7.38
N LEU A 13 -8.31 -6.02 6.60
CA LEU A 13 -8.40 -6.58 5.25
C LEU A 13 -8.34 -8.12 5.22
N GLY A 14 -7.98 -8.76 6.34
CA GLY A 14 -7.89 -10.22 6.44
C GLY A 14 -6.81 -10.83 5.55
N ARG A 15 -5.80 -10.03 5.15
CA ARG A 15 -4.68 -10.44 4.30
C ARG A 15 -3.41 -9.66 4.66
N PRO A 16 -2.21 -10.19 4.34
CA PRO A 16 -0.95 -9.46 4.52
C PRO A 16 -0.96 -8.11 3.81
N VAL A 17 -0.35 -7.10 4.42
CA VAL A 17 -0.26 -5.74 3.88
C VAL A 17 1.17 -5.24 3.98
N ASP A 18 1.67 -4.71 2.87
CA ASP A 18 2.94 -3.99 2.80
C ASP A 18 2.68 -2.48 2.69
N LEU A 19 3.35 -1.71 3.55
CA LEU A 19 3.35 -0.25 3.48
C LEU A 19 4.59 0.19 2.70
N VAL A 20 4.37 0.87 1.58
CA VAL A 20 5.42 1.38 0.71
C VAL A 20 5.20 2.85 0.39
N GLU A 21 6.28 3.61 0.31
CA GLU A 21 6.25 4.96 -0.26
C GLU A 21 6.37 4.89 -1.77
N ALA A 22 5.57 5.69 -2.50
CA ALA A 22 5.57 5.65 -3.97
C ALA A 22 6.96 5.88 -4.57
N GLY A 23 7.77 6.76 -3.97
CA GLY A 23 9.13 7.06 -4.43
C GLY A 23 10.15 5.93 -4.20
N ALA A 24 9.84 4.94 -3.37
CA ALA A 24 10.70 3.79 -3.11
C ALA A 24 10.53 2.65 -4.13
N VAL A 25 9.50 2.71 -4.99
CA VAL A 25 9.21 1.67 -5.98
C VAL A 25 10.01 1.95 -7.27
N GLU A 26 11.22 1.40 -7.36
CA GLU A 26 12.11 1.63 -8.52
C GLU A 26 11.74 0.81 -9.76
N ASN A 27 11.07 -0.33 -9.59
CA ASN A 27 10.70 -1.18 -10.72
C ASN A 27 9.48 -0.59 -11.47
N PRO A 28 9.64 -0.17 -12.74
CA PRO A 28 8.57 0.50 -13.47
C PRO A 28 7.37 -0.40 -13.75
N TYR A 29 7.58 -1.71 -13.87
CA TYR A 29 6.48 -2.67 -14.11
C TYR A 29 5.63 -2.88 -12.87
N LEU A 30 6.27 -2.92 -11.68
CA LEU A 30 5.56 -3.00 -10.42
C LEU A 30 4.76 -1.72 -10.16
N LEU A 31 5.38 -0.55 -10.36
CA LEU A 31 4.72 0.74 -10.20
C LEU A 31 3.49 0.87 -11.12
N ALA A 32 3.62 0.51 -12.40
CA ALA A 32 2.49 0.50 -13.34
C ALA A 32 1.38 -0.49 -12.91
N GLY A 33 1.75 -1.60 -12.26
CA GLY A 33 0.83 -2.54 -11.63
C GLY A 33 0.00 -1.89 -10.52
N ILE A 34 0.68 -1.24 -9.58
CA ILE A 34 0.07 -0.56 -8.43
C ILE A 34 -0.86 0.56 -8.88
N GLU A 35 -0.40 1.44 -9.78
CA GLU A 35 -1.19 2.59 -10.25
C GLU A 35 -2.48 2.17 -10.96
N ARG A 36 -2.45 1.06 -11.71
CA ARG A 36 -3.64 0.54 -12.41
C ARG A 36 -4.75 0.09 -11.44
N SER A 37 -4.40 -0.40 -10.26
CA SER A 37 -5.36 -0.88 -9.26
C SER A 37 -5.44 0.02 -8.03
N ARG A 38 -4.94 1.26 -8.13
CA ARG A 38 -4.88 2.18 -7.00
C ARG A 38 -6.27 2.70 -6.67
N GLU A 39 -6.65 2.58 -5.40
CA GLU A 39 -7.91 3.11 -4.88
C GLU A 39 -7.62 4.11 -3.75
N PRO A 40 -8.20 5.32 -3.78
CA PRO A 40 -8.07 6.28 -2.69
C PRO A 40 -8.81 5.75 -1.46
N VAL A 41 -8.06 5.48 -0.38
CA VAL A 41 -8.62 4.97 0.88
C VAL A 41 -8.78 6.06 1.93
N TYR A 42 -8.13 7.21 1.78
CA TYR A 42 -8.24 8.36 2.69
C TYR A 42 -7.84 9.69 2.00
N ALA A 43 -8.72 10.69 2.14
CA ALA A 43 -8.65 12.05 1.58
C ALA A 43 -8.64 12.18 0.04
N PRO A 44 -9.23 13.26 -0.53
CA PRO A 44 -9.22 13.55 -1.96
C PRO A 44 -7.88 14.09 -2.48
#